data_AF-A0A957ARZ8-F1
#
_entry.id   AF-A0A957ARZ8-F1
#
_cell.length_a   1.000
_cell.length_b   1.000
_cell.length_c   1.000
_cell.angle_alpha   90.00
_cell.angle_beta   90.00
_cell.angle_gamma   90.00
#
_symmetry.space_group_name_H-M   'P 1'
#
loop_
_entity.id
_entity.type
_entity.pdbx_description
1 polymer ?
#
loop_
_entity_poly.entity_id
_entity_poly.type
_entity_poly.pdbx_seq_one_letter_code
_entity_poly.pdbx_strand_id
1 'polypeptide(L)' 'MTLPDDVLIRPAGEADAQIIKQSIKDAGLDRTGLNWRRFKLAVTTEGEVLGMCQVRHYWDTRE' A
#
# COMPACT_ATOMS: atom_id res chain seq x y z
N MET A 1 -15.41 -15.63 -4.97
CA MET A 1 -14.83 -14.49 -4.23
C MET A 1 -15.17 -13.24 -5.03
N THR A 2 -16.35 -12.68 -4.78
CA THR A 2 -16.78 -11.41 -5.37
C THR A 2 -15.97 -10.32 -4.68
N LEU A 3 -15.13 -9.60 -5.43
CA LEU A 3 -14.62 -8.32 -4.95
C LEU A 3 -15.85 -7.45 -4.70
N PRO A 4 -16.00 -6.80 -3.53
CA PRO A 4 -17.12 -5.91 -3.33
C PRO A 4 -17.08 -4.84 -4.43
N ASP A 5 -18.23 -4.55 -5.06
CA ASP A 5 -18.37 -3.52 -6.11
C ASP A 5 -17.91 -2.11 -5.65
N ASP A 6 -17.53 -1.97 -4.38
CA ASP A 6 -17.17 -0.75 -3.67
C ASP A 6 -15.68 -0.67 -3.29
N VAL A 7 -14.76 -1.18 -4.12
CA VAL A 7 -13.31 -1.01 -3.91
C VAL A 7 -12.75 0.12 -4.77
N LEU A 8 -12.11 1.09 -4.13
CA LEU A 8 -11.43 2.22 -4.74
C LEU A 8 -9.91 2.07 -4.58
N ILE A 9 -9.16 2.33 -5.65
CA ILE A 9 -7.70 2.42 -5.58
C ILE A 9 -7.30 3.89 -5.49
N ARG A 10 -6.63 4.27 -4.40
CA ARG A 10 -6.15 5.65 -4.19
C ARG A 10 -4.68 5.69 -3.76
N PRO A 11 -3.96 6.80 -4.01
CA PRO A 11 -2.67 7.03 -3.36
C PRO A 11 -2.78 7.03 -1.84
N ALA A 12 -1.71 6.59 -1.18
CA ALA A 12 -1.55 6.71 0.27
C ALA A 12 -1.57 8.18 0.70
N GLY A 13 -2.34 8.47 1.74
CA GLY A 13 -2.31 9.73 2.48
C GLY A 13 -1.48 9.60 3.75
N GLU A 14 -1.31 10.72 4.47
CA GLU A 14 -0.57 10.74 5.74
C GLU A 14 -1.21 9.84 6.81
N ALA A 15 -2.54 9.76 6.83
CA ALA A 15 -3.29 8.89 7.74
C ALA A 15 -2.96 7.40 7.55
N ASP A 16 -2.55 6.99 6.33
CA ASP A 16 -2.23 5.60 6.01
C ASP A 16 -0.77 5.23 6.35
N ALA A 17 0.06 6.21 6.70
CA ALA A 17 1.49 5.97 6.90
C ALA A 17 1.76 4.94 8.02
N GLN A 18 0.95 4.95 9.08
CA GLN A 18 1.10 4.00 10.18
C GLN A 18 0.69 2.58 9.79
N ILE A 19 -0.45 2.40 9.10
CA ILE A 19 -0.92 1.07 8.68
C ILE A 19 0.02 0.44 7.65
N ILE A 20 0.56 1.23 6.73
CA ILE A 20 1.55 0.78 5.74
C ILE A 20 2.82 0.32 6.43
N LYS A 21 3.39 1.13 7.34
CA LYS A 21 4.62 0.77 8.06
C LYS A 21 4.45 -0.50 8.90
N GLN A 22 3.29 -0.66 9.55
CA GLN A 22 2.99 -1.87 10.30
C GLN A 22 2.86 -3.09 9.39
N SER A 23 2.14 -2.97 8.27
CA SER A 23 1.97 -4.06 7.30
C SER A 23 3.30 -4.49 6.67
N ILE A 24 4.19 -3.54 6.34
CA ILE A 24 5.55 -3.80 5.87
C ILE A 24 6.35 -4.60 6.91
N LYS A 25 6.24 -4.21 8.19
CA LYS A 25 6.91 -4.89 9.30
C LYS A 25 6.39 -6.31 9.47
N ASP A 26 5.07 -6.50 9.47
CA ASP A 26 4.44 -7.82 9.59
C ASP A 26 4.80 -8.74 8.42
N ALA A 27 4.87 -8.21 7.21
CA ALA A 27 5.28 -8.96 6.02
C ALA A 27 6.79 -9.26 5.97
N GLY A 28 7.59 -8.77 6.93
CA GLY A 28 9.04 -8.96 6.96
C GLY A 28 9.77 -8.28 5.80
N LEU A 29 9.16 -7.29 5.15
CA LEU A 29 9.74 -6.62 4.00
C LEU A 29 10.84 -5.65 4.44
N ASP A 30 11.91 -5.59 3.66
CA ASP A 30 13.02 -4.68 3.92
C ASP A 30 12.57 -3.22 3.83
N ARG A 31 12.81 -2.45 4.90
CA ARG A 31 12.30 -1.08 5.04
C ARG A 31 13.15 -0.05 4.30
N THR A 32 14.35 -0.39 3.85
CA THR A 32 15.30 0.59 3.29
C THR A 32 14.89 1.09 1.91
N GLY A 33 14.09 0.33 1.17
CA GLY A 33 13.55 0.72 -0.15
C GLY A 33 12.08 1.17 -0.16
N LEU A 34 11.39 1.11 0.98
CA LEU A 34 9.94 1.30 1.03
C LEU A 34 9.58 2.74 1.44
N ASN A 35 8.93 3.45 0.53
CA ASN A 35 8.44 4.80 0.77
C ASN A 35 6.92 4.77 0.75
N TRP A 36 6.29 4.92 1.92
CA TRP A 36 4.83 4.88 2.08
C TRP A 36 4.10 5.85 1.12
N ARG A 37 4.73 6.97 0.75
CA ARG A 37 4.15 7.95 -0.20
C ARG A 37 3.99 7.40 -1.62
N ARG A 38 4.71 6.33 -1.97
CA ARG A 38 4.63 5.64 -3.27
C ARG A 38 3.66 4.46 -3.25
N PHE A 39 2.97 4.23 -2.13
CA PHE A 39 1.98 3.17 -2.05
C PHE A 39 0.63 3.60 -2.65
N LYS A 40 -0.04 2.64 -3.25
CA LYS A 40 -1.45 2.67 -3.61
C LYS A 40 -2.18 1.72 -2.65
N LEU A 41 -3.35 2.14 -2.18
CA LEU A 41 -4.20 1.32 -1.32
C LEU A 41 -5.48 0.98 -2.07
N ALA A 42 -5.92 -0.26 -1.92
CA ALA A 42 -7.27 -0.68 -2.23
C ALA A 42 -8.10 -0.48 -0.96
N VAL A 43 -9.09 0.41 -1.01
CA VAL A 43 -9.95 0.76 0.11
C VAL A 43 -11.42 0.52 -0.24
N THR A 44 -12.21 0.08 0.73
CA THR A 44 -13.67 0.05 0.60
C THR A 44 -14.24 1.48 0.65
N THR A 45 -15.49 1.67 0.23
CA THR A 45 -16.20 2.96 0.42
C THR A 45 -16.41 3.32 1.90
N GLU A 46 -16.36 2.32 2.79
CA GLU A 46 -16.36 2.49 4.25
C GLU A 46 -14.97 2.86 4.82
N GLY A 47 -13.94 2.92 3.98
CA GLY A 47 -12.59 3.33 4.35
C GLY A 47 -11.68 2.21 4.86
N GLU A 48 -12.11 0.95 4.77
CA GLU A 48 -11.31 -0.20 5.18
C GLU A 48 -10.20 -0.48 4.13
N VAL A 49 -8.97 -0.69 4.59
CA VAL A 49 -7.84 -1.04 3.71
C VAL A 49 -7.82 -2.55 3.48
N LEU A 50 -8.13 -2.97 2.26
CA LEU A 50 -8.11 -4.38 1.86
C LEU A 50 -6.72 -4.85 1.40
N GLY A 51 -5.90 -3.92 0.92
CA GLY A 51 -4.57 -4.23 0.40
C GLY A 51 -3.79 -3.00 0.00
N MET A 52 -2.49 -3.18 -0.21
CA MET A 52 -1.59 -2.10 -0.59
C MET A 52 -0.47 -2.61 -1.48
N CYS A 53 0.00 -1.76 -2.39
CA CYS A 53 1.15 -2.06 -3.25
C CYS A 53 2.00 -0.82 -3.46
N GLN A 54 3.31 -1.00 -3.59
CA GLN A 54 4.21 0.06 -4.02
C GLN A 54 4.54 -0.12 -5.49
N VAL A 55 4.22 0.89 -6.30
CA VAL A 55 4.70 0.95 -7.68
C VAL A 55 6.10 1.56 -7.65
N ARG A 56 7.09 0.82 -8.12
CA ARG A 56 8.46 1.31 -8.32
C ARG A 56 8.72 1.39 -9.82
N HIS A 57 9.40 2.43 -10.26
CA HIS A 57 9.94 2.44 -11.61
C HIS A 57 11.06 1.41 -11.70
N TYR A 58 11.19 0.78 -12.87
CA TYR A 58 12.23 -0.22 -13.12
C TYR A 58 13.65 0.28 -12.78
N TRP A 59 13.92 1.58 -12.98
CA TRP A 59 15.21 2.19 -12.63
C TRP A 59 15.47 2.29 -11.12
N ASP A 60 14.45 2.23 -10.27
CA ASP A 60 14.59 2.19 -8.80
C ASP A 60 14.86 0.78 -8.26
N THR A 61 14.71 -0.26 -9.08
CA THR A 61 14.98 -1.67 -8.73
C THR A 61 16.33 -2.08 -9.32
N ARG A 62 17.42 -1.76 -8.61
CA ARG A 62 18.70 -2.44 -8.83
C ARG A 62 18.67 -3.77 -8.08
N GLU A 63 18.79 -4.86 -8.83
CA GLU A 63 19.11 -6.20 -8.30
C GLU A 63 20.53 -6.23 -7.70
#